data_AF-A0A1B6HY29-F1
#
_entry.id   AF-A0A1B6HY29-F1
#
_cell.length_a   1.000
_cell.length_b   1.000
_cell.length_c   1.000
_cell.angle_alpha   90.00
_cell.angle_beta   90.00
_cell.angle_gamma   90.00
#
_symmetry.space_group_name_H-M   'P 1'
#
loop_
_entity.id
_entity.type
_entity.pdbx_description
1 polymer ?
#
loop_
_entity_poly.entity_id
_entity_poly.type
_entity_poly.pdbx_seq_one_letter_code
_entity_poly.pdbx_strand_id
1 'polypeptide(L)'
;ADCFWCLSYIVDVSDRMTKIVLESTIMRRCYDLVANFAAFLRETESPGVAYDSSAAKIGAFAICPIIRMLGNIVTGSDEVTDAVIRGGFLNFMSTIFYRYENKKLPRIRKEICWMLSNVSAGTPEQVSYILDSDLANLLIDAISRYELYVRKEASYAIMNLLHFCSRNPERLQTLLNNQVIQAIQIHLSAIANVPDLQAQALDAVRYALEAGEKI
;
A
#
# COMPACT_ATOMS: atom_id res chain seq x y z
N ALA A 1 -7.99 13.26 -17.02
CA ALA A 1 -7.04 13.19 -15.90
C ALA A 1 -7.48 14.11 -14.77
N ASP A 2 -7.80 15.38 -15.08
CA ASP A 2 -8.11 16.41 -14.07
C ASP A 2 -9.31 16.09 -13.18
N CYS A 3 -10.34 15.42 -13.71
CA CYS A 3 -11.48 14.98 -12.88
C CYS A 3 -11.07 14.03 -11.76
N PHE A 4 -10.07 13.16 -11.97
CA PHE A 4 -9.60 12.25 -10.91
C PHE A 4 -8.76 12.99 -9.86
N TRP A 5 -8.01 14.02 -10.27
CA TRP A 5 -7.34 14.90 -9.31
C TRP A 5 -8.35 15.66 -8.46
N CYS A 6 -9.45 16.14 -9.05
CA CYS A 6 -10.54 16.76 -8.32
C CYS A 6 -11.10 15.84 -7.22
N LEU A 7 -11.35 14.57 -7.54
CA LEU A 7 -11.79 13.59 -6.53
C LEU A 7 -10.79 13.44 -5.39
N SER A 8 -9.49 13.39 -5.70
CA SER A 8 -8.45 13.30 -4.68
C SER A 8 -8.45 14.49 -3.71
N TYR A 9 -8.84 15.68 -4.17
CA TYR A 9 -9.00 16.85 -3.32
C TYR A 9 -10.31 16.84 -2.54
N ILE A 10 -11.40 16.32 -3.11
CA ILE A 10 -12.71 16.24 -2.45
C ILE A 10 -12.65 15.32 -1.23
N VAL A 11 -12.06 14.13 -1.38
CA VAL A 11 -11.95 13.15 -0.27
C VAL A 11 -10.99 13.61 0.84
N ASP A 12 -10.10 14.56 0.54
CA ASP A 12 -9.15 15.16 1.50
C ASP A 12 -9.81 16.20 2.43
N VAL A 13 -11.07 16.58 2.17
CA VAL A 13 -11.75 17.63 2.93
C VAL A 13 -12.29 17.12 4.27
N SER A 14 -12.96 15.97 4.26
CA SER A 14 -13.57 15.37 5.46
C SER A 14 -14.13 13.97 5.17
N ASP A 15 -14.30 13.17 6.23
CA ASP A 15 -15.00 11.88 6.18
C ASP A 15 -16.39 11.94 5.54
N ARG A 16 -17.11 13.07 5.71
CA ARG A 16 -18.41 13.26 5.06
C ARG A 16 -18.28 13.30 3.54
N MET A 17 -17.30 14.03 3.02
CA MET A 17 -17.05 14.10 1.58
C MET A 17 -16.56 12.76 1.05
N THR A 18 -15.70 12.07 1.81
CA THR A 18 -15.25 10.71 1.50
C THR A 18 -16.43 9.75 1.36
N LYS A 19 -17.37 9.74 2.31
CA LYS A 19 -18.57 8.90 2.25
C LYS A 19 -19.43 9.18 1.02
N ILE A 20 -19.64 10.46 0.67
CA ILE A 20 -20.37 10.85 -0.55
C ILE A 20 -19.68 10.30 -1.81
N VAL A 21 -18.36 10.39 -1.90
CA VAL A 21 -17.60 9.84 -3.04
C VAL A 21 -17.71 8.32 -3.08
N LEU A 22 -17.55 7.64 -1.93
CA LEU A 22 -17.65 6.18 -1.80
C LEU A 22 -19.01 5.63 -2.24
N GLU A 23 -20.09 6.33 -1.93
CA GLU A 23 -21.47 5.95 -2.30
C GLU A 23 -21.80 6.28 -3.77
N SER A 24 -20.97 7.06 -4.45
CA SER A 24 -21.23 7.48 -5.82
C SER A 24 -20.79 6.44 -6.86
N THR A 25 -21.37 6.52 -8.06
CA THR A 25 -21.00 5.65 -9.19
C THR A 25 -19.57 5.87 -9.68
N ILE A 26 -18.90 6.95 -9.25
CA ILE A 26 -17.53 7.26 -9.68
C ILE A 26 -16.52 6.23 -9.17
N MET A 27 -16.74 5.66 -7.98
CA MET A 27 -15.82 4.68 -7.41
C MET A 27 -15.78 3.40 -8.23
N ARG A 28 -16.93 2.95 -8.75
CA ARG A 28 -16.98 1.82 -9.69
C ARG A 28 -16.14 2.11 -10.94
N ARG A 29 -16.25 3.33 -11.49
CA ARG A 29 -15.44 3.73 -12.65
C ARG A 29 -13.94 3.81 -12.33
N CYS A 30 -13.56 4.29 -11.15
CA CYS A 30 -12.18 4.27 -10.69
C CYS A 30 -11.67 2.83 -10.55
N TYR A 31 -12.46 1.94 -9.97
CA TYR A 31 -12.13 0.52 -9.87
C TYR A 31 -11.90 -0.09 -11.25
N ASP A 32 -12.84 0.06 -12.17
CA ASP A 32 -12.74 -0.51 -13.52
C ASP A 32 -11.48 -0.03 -14.25
N LEU A 33 -11.10 1.24 -14.10
CA LEU A 33 -9.88 1.78 -14.71
C LEU A 33 -8.60 1.18 -14.11
N VAL A 34 -8.53 1.06 -12.78
CA VAL A 34 -7.37 0.45 -12.10
C VAL A 34 -7.30 -1.04 -12.44
N ALA A 35 -8.43 -1.75 -12.43
CA ALA A 35 -8.52 -3.16 -12.74
C ALA A 35 -8.08 -3.46 -14.18
N ASN A 36 -8.59 -2.72 -15.16
CA ASN A 36 -8.20 -2.85 -16.57
C ASN A 36 -6.71 -2.52 -16.78
N PHE A 37 -6.20 -1.49 -16.10
CA PHE A 37 -4.79 -1.15 -16.19
C PHE A 37 -3.88 -2.21 -15.57
N ALA A 38 -4.24 -2.73 -14.39
CA ALA A 38 -3.52 -3.82 -13.75
C ALA A 38 -3.57 -5.11 -14.60
N ALA A 39 -4.69 -5.40 -15.26
CA ALA A 39 -4.80 -6.52 -16.20
C ALA A 39 -3.85 -6.33 -17.40
N PHE A 40 -3.79 -5.12 -17.96
CA PHE A 40 -2.83 -4.78 -19.01
C PHE A 40 -1.37 -4.99 -18.57
N LEU A 41 -1.01 -4.52 -17.36
CA LEU A 41 0.35 -4.69 -16.82
C LEU A 41 0.73 -6.15 -16.54
N ARG A 42 -0.24 -7.01 -16.25
CA ARG A 42 0.02 -8.45 -16.03
C ARG A 42 0.30 -9.22 -17.31
N GLU A 43 0.18 -8.58 -18.48
CA GLU A 43 0.34 -9.22 -19.79
C GLU A 43 -0.48 -10.52 -19.84
N THR A 44 -1.80 -10.44 -19.80
CA THR A 44 -2.59 -11.61 -20.20
C THR A 44 -2.35 -11.90 -21.68
N GLU A 45 -1.27 -12.62 -21.98
CA GLU A 45 -1.24 -13.71 -22.96
C GLU A 45 -2.09 -14.87 -22.41
N SER A 46 -3.35 -14.61 -22.09
CA SER A 46 -4.34 -15.68 -22.00
C SER A 46 -5.05 -15.70 -23.35
N PRO A 47 -4.92 -16.77 -24.16
CA PRO A 47 -5.59 -16.85 -25.44
C PRO A 47 -7.10 -16.76 -25.22
N GLY A 48 -7.70 -15.61 -25.56
CA GLY A 48 -9.16 -15.44 -25.59
C GLY A 48 -9.76 -14.23 -24.87
N VAL A 49 -8.99 -13.40 -24.15
CA VAL A 49 -9.53 -12.16 -23.55
C VAL A 49 -8.85 -10.93 -24.14
N ALA A 50 -9.56 -10.24 -25.03
CA ALA A 50 -9.09 -8.97 -25.58
C ALA A 50 -9.04 -7.90 -24.47
N TYR A 51 -7.86 -7.36 -24.16
CA TYR A 51 -7.77 -6.18 -23.31
C TYR A 51 -8.02 -4.91 -24.15
N ASP A 52 -8.76 -3.94 -23.62
CA ASP A 52 -9.04 -2.69 -24.30
C ASP A 52 -7.84 -1.73 -24.22
N SER A 53 -7.13 -1.58 -25.35
CA SER A 53 -5.98 -0.67 -25.48
C SER A 53 -6.31 0.81 -25.18
N SER A 54 -7.56 1.24 -25.36
CA SER A 54 -8.03 2.58 -25.03
C SER A 54 -8.17 2.75 -23.53
N ALA A 55 -8.80 1.77 -22.86
CA ALA A 55 -8.94 1.76 -21.40
C ALA A 55 -7.58 1.71 -20.68
N ALA A 56 -6.61 0.95 -21.20
CA ALA A 56 -5.25 0.90 -20.64
C ALA A 56 -4.53 2.26 -20.73
N LYS A 57 -4.67 2.97 -21.85
CA LYS A 57 -4.12 4.34 -22.01
C LYS A 57 -4.76 5.32 -21.03
N ILE A 58 -6.09 5.26 -20.85
CA ILE A 58 -6.79 6.11 -19.88
C ILE A 58 -6.35 5.77 -18.44
N GLY A 59 -6.23 4.47 -18.14
CA GLY A 59 -5.74 3.96 -16.86
C GLY A 59 -4.39 4.55 -16.50
N ALA A 60 -3.43 4.58 -17.43
CA ALA A 60 -2.09 5.15 -17.19
C ALA A 60 -2.13 6.63 -16.74
N PHE A 61 -3.09 7.43 -17.22
CA PHE A 61 -3.26 8.82 -16.77
C PHE A 61 -4.07 8.95 -15.46
N ALA A 62 -4.85 7.93 -15.12
CA ALA A 62 -5.73 7.91 -13.95
C ALA A 62 -5.10 7.26 -12.71
N ILE A 63 -4.09 6.39 -12.86
CA ILE A 63 -3.46 5.68 -11.73
C ILE A 63 -2.93 6.62 -10.66
N CYS A 64 -2.16 7.65 -11.05
CA CYS A 64 -1.59 8.59 -10.08
C CYS A 64 -2.66 9.28 -9.22
N PRO A 65 -3.68 9.96 -9.80
CA PRO A 65 -4.71 10.60 -9.00
C PRO A 65 -5.61 9.60 -8.26
N ILE A 66 -5.87 8.40 -8.81
CA ILE A 66 -6.68 7.39 -8.10
C ILE A 66 -5.92 6.86 -6.88
N ILE A 67 -4.63 6.56 -6.98
CA ILE A 67 -3.83 6.14 -5.82
C ILE A 67 -3.77 7.25 -4.77
N ARG A 68 -3.61 8.51 -5.18
CA ARG A 68 -3.68 9.65 -4.23
C ARG A 68 -5.05 9.70 -3.55
N MET A 69 -6.13 9.59 -4.31
CA MET A 69 -7.49 9.61 -3.78
C MET A 69 -7.69 8.48 -2.76
N LEU A 70 -7.29 7.25 -3.09
CA LEU A 70 -7.39 6.12 -2.17
C LEU A 70 -6.54 6.33 -0.90
N GLY A 71 -5.33 6.85 -1.04
CA GLY A 71 -4.47 7.23 0.08
C GLY A 71 -5.12 8.24 1.01
N ASN A 72 -5.78 9.27 0.46
CA ASN A 72 -6.53 10.26 1.23
C ASN A 72 -7.81 9.69 1.86
N ILE A 73 -8.43 8.66 1.26
CA ILE A 73 -9.60 8.00 1.87
C ILE A 73 -9.17 7.21 3.12
N VAL A 74 -8.07 6.45 3.03
CA VAL A 74 -7.63 5.57 4.13
C VAL A 74 -6.95 6.32 5.29
N THR A 75 -6.79 7.64 5.20
CA THR A 75 -6.41 8.47 6.36
C THR A 75 -7.61 8.83 7.25
N GLY A 76 -8.83 8.55 6.80
CA GLY A 76 -10.07 8.81 7.55
C GLY A 76 -10.36 7.73 8.60
N SER A 77 -11.64 7.58 8.94
CA SER A 77 -12.12 6.54 9.85
C SER A 77 -11.89 5.10 9.36
N ASP A 78 -11.88 4.16 10.30
CA ASP A 78 -11.81 2.73 10.01
C ASP A 78 -12.91 2.27 9.05
N GLU A 79 -14.12 2.86 9.12
CA GLU A 79 -15.22 2.49 8.24
C GLU A 79 -14.95 2.82 6.76
N VAL A 80 -14.28 3.94 6.48
CA VAL A 80 -13.94 4.35 5.10
C VAL A 80 -12.71 3.59 4.60
N THR A 81 -11.77 3.25 5.47
CA THR A 81 -10.65 2.34 5.17
C THR A 81 -11.17 0.95 4.79
N ASP A 82 -12.10 0.40 5.57
CA ASP A 82 -12.74 -0.86 5.26
C ASP A 82 -13.50 -0.85 3.93
N ALA A 83 -14.11 0.29 3.56
CA ALA A 83 -14.78 0.41 2.27
C ALA A 83 -13.79 0.29 1.09
N VAL A 84 -12.57 0.81 1.22
CA VAL A 84 -11.50 0.65 0.22
C VAL A 84 -11.04 -0.80 0.13
N ILE A 85 -10.87 -1.47 1.28
CA ILE A 85 -10.48 -2.89 1.35
C ILE A 85 -11.56 -3.77 0.72
N ARG A 86 -12.83 -3.65 1.15
CA ARG A 86 -13.97 -4.40 0.60
C ARG A 86 -14.20 -4.09 -0.88
N GLY A 87 -13.87 -2.87 -1.31
CA GLY A 87 -13.89 -2.47 -2.71
C GLY A 87 -12.82 -3.16 -3.58
N GLY A 88 -11.87 -3.90 -2.98
CA GLY A 88 -10.86 -4.68 -3.70
C GLY A 88 -9.75 -3.86 -4.36
N PHE A 89 -9.65 -2.56 -4.06
CA PHE A 89 -8.64 -1.69 -4.68
C PHE A 89 -7.21 -2.12 -4.36
N LEU A 90 -6.97 -2.61 -3.13
CA LEU A 90 -5.63 -2.98 -2.69
C LEU A 90 -5.05 -4.17 -3.47
N ASN A 91 -5.90 -5.03 -4.05
CA ASN A 91 -5.51 -6.20 -4.84
C ASN A 91 -4.68 -5.84 -6.10
N PHE A 92 -4.74 -4.59 -6.55
CA PHE A 92 -4.00 -4.14 -7.73
C PHE A 92 -2.64 -3.54 -7.39
N MET A 93 -2.37 -3.23 -6.11
CA MET A 93 -1.21 -2.45 -5.71
C MET A 93 0.09 -3.16 -6.02
N SER A 94 0.19 -4.46 -5.74
CA SER A 94 1.37 -5.26 -6.05
C SER A 94 1.67 -5.30 -7.55
N THR A 95 0.64 -5.50 -8.38
CA THR A 95 0.79 -5.43 -9.83
C THR A 95 1.33 -4.06 -10.29
N ILE A 96 0.73 -2.97 -9.81
CA ILE A 96 1.14 -1.61 -10.20
C ILE A 96 2.55 -1.30 -9.70
N PHE A 97 2.87 -1.69 -8.46
CA PHE A 97 4.17 -1.41 -7.83
C PHE A 97 5.33 -2.07 -8.58
N TYR A 98 5.14 -3.32 -9.04
CA TYR A 98 6.19 -4.10 -9.69
C TYR A 98 6.25 -3.93 -11.21
N ARG A 99 5.09 -3.81 -11.87
CA ARG A 99 5.01 -3.95 -13.33
C ARG A 99 4.80 -2.63 -14.07
N TYR A 100 4.48 -1.53 -13.38
CA TYR A 100 4.22 -0.27 -14.07
C TYR A 100 5.50 0.47 -14.46
N GLU A 101 5.93 0.33 -15.72
CA GLU A 101 7.10 1.07 -16.22
C GLU A 101 6.74 2.51 -16.61
N ASN A 102 7.03 3.47 -15.71
CA ASN A 102 6.79 4.89 -15.96
C ASN A 102 7.77 5.78 -15.21
N LYS A 103 8.10 6.95 -15.77
CA LYS A 103 8.92 7.96 -15.08
C LYS A 103 8.37 8.43 -13.73
N LYS A 104 7.06 8.29 -13.50
CA LYS A 104 6.39 8.61 -12.23
C LYS A 104 6.37 7.44 -11.24
N LEU A 105 6.83 6.25 -11.64
CA LEU A 105 6.76 5.03 -10.84
C LEU A 105 7.33 5.20 -9.43
N PRO A 106 8.51 5.82 -9.22
CA PRO A 106 9.03 5.95 -7.86
C PRO A 106 8.10 6.76 -6.94
N ARG A 107 7.47 7.82 -7.47
CA ARG A 107 6.44 8.57 -6.73
C ARG A 107 5.19 7.72 -6.48
N ILE A 108 4.78 6.88 -7.42
CA ILE A 108 3.64 5.98 -7.24
C ILE A 108 3.93 4.95 -6.15
N ARG A 109 5.13 4.34 -6.14
CA ARG A 109 5.58 3.42 -5.09
C ARG A 109 5.53 4.07 -3.71
N LYS A 110 6.01 5.31 -3.61
CA LYS A 110 5.91 6.11 -2.38
C LYS A 110 4.46 6.24 -1.90
N GLU A 111 3.54 6.56 -2.81
CA GLU A 111 2.11 6.75 -2.48
C GLU A 111 1.41 5.43 -2.14
N ILE A 112 1.78 4.32 -2.78
CA ILE A 112 1.29 2.98 -2.42
C ILE A 112 1.76 2.62 -1.00
N CYS A 113 3.05 2.77 -0.70
CA CYS A 113 3.58 2.49 0.64
C CYS A 113 2.94 3.39 1.70
N TRP A 114 2.72 4.68 1.39
CA TRP A 114 2.03 5.62 2.28
C TRP A 114 0.57 5.21 2.52
N MET A 115 -0.16 4.83 1.49
CA MET A 115 -1.52 4.30 1.64
C MET A 115 -1.54 3.05 2.52
N LEU A 116 -0.60 2.11 2.31
CA LEU A 116 -0.51 0.88 3.10
C LEU A 116 -0.08 1.13 4.56
N SER A 117 0.70 2.17 4.84
CA SER A 117 1.05 2.52 6.22
C SER A 117 -0.15 3.06 7.01
N ASN A 118 -1.07 3.76 6.35
CA ASN A 118 -2.35 4.16 6.96
C ASN A 118 -3.25 2.94 7.21
N VAL A 119 -3.36 2.02 6.24
CA VAL A 119 -4.15 0.78 6.43
C VAL A 119 -3.57 -0.08 7.55
N SER A 120 -2.25 -0.19 7.66
CA SER A 120 -1.62 -0.97 8.75
C SER A 120 -1.67 -0.26 10.10
N ALA A 121 -2.03 1.02 10.17
CA ALA A 121 -2.23 1.73 11.42
C ALA A 121 -3.64 1.56 12.03
N GLY A 122 -4.57 0.95 11.28
CA GLY A 122 -5.96 0.80 11.68
C GLY A 122 -6.25 -0.47 12.48
N THR A 123 -7.42 -1.08 12.23
CA THR A 123 -7.93 -2.18 13.07
C THR A 123 -7.13 -3.49 12.89
N PRO A 124 -7.22 -4.43 13.86
CA PRO A 124 -6.66 -5.78 13.71
C PRO A 124 -7.04 -6.48 12.41
N GLU A 125 -8.27 -6.29 11.94
CA GLU A 125 -8.77 -6.89 10.68
C GLU A 125 -8.09 -6.27 9.45
N GLN A 126 -7.87 -4.96 9.46
CA GLN A 126 -7.17 -4.24 8.38
C GLN A 126 -5.68 -4.62 8.33
N VAL A 127 -5.03 -4.74 9.49
CA VAL A 127 -3.66 -5.25 9.60
C VAL A 127 -3.58 -6.70 9.11
N SER A 128 -4.53 -7.54 9.52
CA SER A 128 -4.59 -8.95 9.11
C SER A 128 -4.73 -9.09 7.60
N TYR A 129 -5.53 -8.22 6.95
CA TYR A 129 -5.65 -8.20 5.50
C TYR A 129 -4.31 -7.98 4.78
N ILE A 130 -3.46 -7.07 5.29
CA ILE A 130 -2.12 -6.85 4.72
C ILE A 130 -1.23 -8.09 4.89
N LEU A 131 -1.28 -8.71 6.06
CA LEU A 131 -0.49 -9.91 6.38
C LEU A 131 -0.94 -11.15 5.57
N ASP A 132 -2.23 -11.28 5.29
CA ASP A 132 -2.81 -12.40 4.55
C ASP A 132 -2.76 -12.21 3.02
N SER A 133 -2.23 -11.07 2.55
CA SER A 133 -2.06 -10.76 1.12
C SER A 133 -0.59 -10.61 0.75
N ASP A 134 -0.30 -10.36 -0.53
CA ASP A 134 1.06 -10.11 -1.01
C ASP A 134 1.61 -8.72 -0.63
N LEU A 135 0.81 -7.90 0.05
CA LEU A 135 1.15 -6.53 0.44
C LEU A 135 2.24 -6.48 1.51
N ALA A 136 2.29 -7.43 2.44
CA ALA A 136 3.39 -7.53 3.40
C ALA A 136 4.74 -7.74 2.69
N ASN A 137 4.76 -8.61 1.69
CA ASN A 137 5.97 -8.89 0.89
C ASN A 137 6.40 -7.66 0.09
N LEU A 138 5.41 -6.94 -0.47
CA LEU A 138 5.66 -5.67 -1.14
C LEU A 138 6.34 -4.66 -0.22
N LEU A 139 5.86 -4.51 1.02
CA LEU A 139 6.44 -3.58 1.98
C LEU A 139 7.87 -3.97 2.39
N ILE A 140 8.14 -5.27 2.54
CA ILE A 140 9.47 -5.79 2.88
C ILE A 140 10.48 -5.58 1.72
N ASP A 141 10.05 -5.77 0.48
CA ASP A 141 10.87 -5.44 -0.68
C ASP A 141 11.07 -3.92 -0.79
N ALA A 142 10.01 -3.14 -0.53
CA ALA A 142 10.00 -1.67 -0.56
C ALA A 142 11.05 -1.04 0.37
N ILE A 143 11.09 -1.49 1.64
CA ILE A 143 11.99 -0.94 2.66
C ILE A 143 13.48 -1.27 2.39
N SER A 144 13.74 -2.37 1.66
CA SER A 144 15.10 -2.90 1.46
C SER A 144 15.76 -2.46 0.14
N ARG A 145 15.00 -2.23 -0.94
CA ARG A 145 15.58 -2.07 -2.30
C ARG A 145 15.34 -0.72 -2.99
N TYR A 146 14.38 0.08 -2.56
CA TYR A 146 13.96 1.27 -3.33
C TYR A 146 14.58 2.57 -2.81
N GLU A 147 14.18 3.70 -3.37
CA GLU A 147 14.66 5.02 -3.01
C GLU A 147 14.27 5.39 -1.57
N LEU A 148 15.07 6.22 -0.90
CA LEU A 148 14.92 6.54 0.52
C LEU A 148 13.50 7.02 0.91
N TYR A 149 12.85 7.81 0.05
CA TYR A 149 11.48 8.29 0.31
C TYR A 149 10.43 7.17 0.18
N VAL A 150 10.66 6.12 -0.63
CA VAL A 150 9.79 4.93 -0.66
C VAL A 150 10.05 4.09 0.59
N ARG A 151 11.32 3.89 0.94
CA ARG A 151 11.71 3.13 2.14
C ARG A 151 11.11 3.72 3.41
N LYS A 152 11.08 5.06 3.53
CA LYS A 152 10.49 5.77 4.67
C LYS A 152 9.00 5.45 4.82
N GLU A 153 8.22 5.45 3.75
CA GLU A 153 6.79 5.11 3.86
C GLU A 153 6.59 3.62 4.18
N ALA A 154 7.42 2.76 3.57
CA ALA A 154 7.41 1.34 3.87
C ALA A 154 7.81 1.04 5.33
N SER A 155 8.74 1.80 5.91
CA SER A 155 9.16 1.61 7.31
C SER A 155 8.05 1.93 8.30
N TYR A 156 7.21 2.93 8.05
CA TYR A 156 5.99 3.15 8.86
C TYR A 156 5.05 1.95 8.78
N ALA A 157 4.83 1.41 7.58
CA ALA A 157 3.94 0.26 7.42
C ALA A 157 4.48 -0.97 8.16
N ILE A 158 5.77 -1.33 7.96
CA ILE A 158 6.44 -2.46 8.62
C ILE A 158 6.44 -2.29 10.15
N MET A 159 6.66 -1.08 10.64
CA MET A 159 6.57 -0.76 12.07
C MET A 159 5.21 -1.15 12.65
N ASN A 160 4.12 -0.72 12.01
CA ASN A 160 2.77 -1.01 12.47
C ASN A 160 2.47 -2.52 12.44
N LEU A 161 2.91 -3.22 11.39
CA LEU A 161 2.77 -4.68 11.29
C LEU A 161 3.50 -5.40 12.44
N LEU A 162 4.74 -5.02 12.74
CA LEU A 162 5.50 -5.63 13.84
C LEU A 162 4.93 -5.28 15.21
N HIS A 163 4.44 -4.05 15.38
CA HIS A 163 3.73 -3.62 16.59
C HIS A 163 2.45 -4.42 16.82
N PHE A 164 1.74 -4.78 15.75
CA PHE A 164 0.60 -5.68 15.83
C PHE A 164 1.05 -7.10 16.23
N CYS A 165 2.11 -7.64 15.60
CA CYS A 165 2.66 -8.96 15.93
C CYS A 165 3.18 -9.05 17.37
N SER A 166 3.67 -7.96 17.99
CA SER A 166 4.08 -8.00 19.41
C SER A 166 2.93 -8.30 20.37
N ARG A 167 1.68 -8.10 19.94
CA ARG A 167 0.45 -8.48 20.66
C ARG A 167 -0.23 -9.74 20.10
N ASN A 168 0.15 -10.16 18.90
CA ASN A 168 -0.39 -11.32 18.17
C ASN A 168 0.78 -12.17 17.64
N PRO A 169 1.53 -12.85 18.53
CA PRO A 169 2.83 -13.46 18.20
C PRO A 169 2.76 -14.49 17.08
N GLU A 170 1.65 -15.22 16.97
CA GLU A 170 1.41 -16.22 15.92
C GLU A 170 1.48 -15.64 14.50
N ARG A 171 1.24 -14.33 14.35
CA ARG A 171 1.28 -13.61 13.08
C ARG A 171 2.71 -13.20 12.68
N LEU A 172 3.66 -13.23 13.61
CA LEU A 172 5.07 -12.87 13.36
C LEU A 172 5.71 -13.75 12.28
N GLN A 173 5.36 -15.04 12.25
CA GLN A 173 5.96 -16.00 11.30
C GLN A 173 5.76 -15.58 9.84
N THR A 174 4.63 -14.94 9.52
CA THR A 174 4.36 -14.39 8.19
C THR A 174 5.42 -13.38 7.76
N LEU A 175 5.87 -12.50 8.66
CA LEU A 175 6.90 -11.50 8.34
C LEU A 175 8.31 -12.12 8.33
N LEU A 176 8.59 -13.06 9.22
CA LEU A 176 9.89 -13.75 9.29
C LEU A 176 10.15 -14.61 8.05
N ASN A 177 9.13 -15.33 7.56
CA ASN A 177 9.22 -16.12 6.33
C ASN A 177 9.63 -15.27 5.12
N ASN A 178 9.29 -13.98 5.14
CA ASN A 178 9.61 -13.03 4.09
C ASN A 178 10.86 -12.19 4.40
N GLN A 179 11.66 -12.60 5.38
CA GLN A 179 12.97 -12.00 5.71
C GLN A 179 12.89 -10.53 6.17
N VAL A 180 11.86 -10.18 6.95
CA VAL A 180 11.68 -8.81 7.47
C VAL A 180 12.90 -8.30 8.26
N ILE A 181 13.58 -9.16 9.03
CA ILE A 181 14.75 -8.77 9.84
C ILE A 181 15.92 -8.36 8.95
N GLN A 182 16.19 -9.13 7.90
CA GLN A 182 17.23 -8.82 6.91
C GLN A 182 16.89 -7.52 6.17
N ALA A 183 15.61 -7.31 5.83
CA ALA A 183 15.17 -6.08 5.20
C ALA A 183 15.38 -4.85 6.11
N ILE A 184 15.09 -4.96 7.41
CA ILE A 184 15.36 -3.90 8.39
C ILE A 184 16.87 -3.65 8.54
N GLN A 185 17.71 -4.69 8.51
CA GLN A 185 19.17 -4.52 8.55
C GLN A 185 19.71 -3.74 7.33
N ILE A 186 19.21 -4.08 6.13
CA ILE A 186 19.53 -3.35 4.90
C ILE A 186 19.03 -1.90 5.00
N HIS A 187 17.84 -1.69 5.57
CA HIS A 187 17.29 -0.36 5.78
C HIS A 187 18.18 0.47 6.71
N LEU A 188 18.54 -0.04 7.89
CA LEU A 188 19.42 0.61 8.87
C LEU A 188 20.72 1.14 8.25
N SER A 189 21.32 0.36 7.36
CA SER A 189 22.52 0.78 6.61
C SER A 189 22.25 1.97 5.68
N ALA A 190 21.09 1.97 5.01
CA ALA A 190 20.69 3.04 4.09
C ALA A 190 20.29 4.35 4.80
N ILE A 191 19.90 4.27 6.07
CA ILE A 191 19.48 5.42 6.89
C ILE A 191 20.50 5.79 7.97
N ALA A 192 21.78 5.41 7.81
CA ALA A 192 22.83 5.57 8.83
C ALA A 192 23.00 7.00 9.37
N ASN A 193 22.59 8.01 8.61
CA ASN A 193 22.67 9.43 8.96
C ASN A 193 21.30 10.08 9.22
N VAL A 194 20.26 9.27 9.49
CA VAL A 194 18.89 9.74 9.74
C VAL A 194 18.40 9.20 11.09
N PRO A 195 18.75 9.86 12.22
CA PRO A 195 18.53 9.33 13.57
C PRO A 195 17.08 8.92 13.85
N ASP A 196 16.11 9.73 13.41
CA ASP A 196 14.68 9.44 13.64
C ASP A 196 14.23 8.13 12.99
N LEU A 197 14.71 7.87 11.76
CA LEU A 197 14.42 6.62 11.07
C LEU A 197 15.19 5.44 11.70
N GLN A 198 16.38 5.69 12.27
CA GLN A 198 17.14 4.63 12.93
C GLN A 198 16.45 4.19 14.22
N ALA A 199 15.98 5.15 15.02
CA ALA A 199 15.19 4.88 16.21
C ALA A 199 13.93 4.07 15.85
N GLN A 200 13.22 4.49 14.79
CA GLN A 200 12.08 3.72 14.27
C GLN A 200 12.50 2.30 13.86
N ALA A 201 13.55 2.11 13.06
CA ALA A 201 13.96 0.77 12.66
C ALA A 201 14.32 -0.14 13.87
N LEU A 202 14.92 0.43 14.91
CA LEU A 202 15.24 -0.29 16.15
C LEU A 202 14.00 -0.66 16.96
N ASP A 203 12.99 0.21 17.04
CA ASP A 203 11.70 -0.11 17.66
C ASP A 203 10.99 -1.25 16.93
N ALA A 204 11.10 -1.31 15.60
CA ALA A 204 10.54 -2.41 14.82
C ALA A 204 11.21 -3.75 15.17
N VAL A 205 12.54 -3.75 15.33
CA VAL A 205 13.28 -4.93 15.82
C VAL A 205 12.85 -5.31 17.23
N ARG A 206 12.70 -4.32 18.13
CA ARG A 206 12.20 -4.57 19.50
C ARG A 206 10.83 -5.26 19.47
N TYR A 207 9.89 -4.80 18.66
CA TYR A 207 8.58 -5.45 18.54
C TYR A 207 8.67 -6.89 18.00
N ALA A 208 9.59 -7.16 17.07
CA ALA A 208 9.82 -8.52 16.60
C ALA A 208 10.34 -9.43 17.73
N LEU A 209 11.25 -8.93 18.56
CA LEU A 209 11.78 -9.67 19.72
C LEU A 209 10.69 -9.92 20.77
N GLU A 210 9.88 -8.90 21.10
CA GLU A 210 8.76 -9.03 22.05
C GLU A 210 7.71 -10.05 21.59
N ALA A 211 7.46 -10.13 20.29
CA ALA A 211 6.62 -11.17 19.72
C ALA A 211 7.29 -12.55 19.87
N GLY A 212 8.57 -12.65 19.50
CA GLY A 212 9.34 -13.90 19.56
C GLY A 212 9.47 -14.50 20.97
N GLU A 213 9.49 -13.68 22.03
CA GLU A 213 9.50 -14.16 23.42
C GLU A 213 8.23 -14.92 23.83
N LYS A 214 7.14 -14.79 23.07
CA LYS A 214 5.82 -15.34 23.39
C LYS A 214 5.44 -16.56 22.55
N ILE A 215 6.33 -17.02 21.65
CA ILE A 215 6.14 -18.17 20.75
C ILE A 215 6.98 -19.35 21.26
#